data_AF-A0A6J5XMV3-F1
#
_entry.id   AF-A0A6J5XMV3-F1
#
_cell.length_a   1.000
_cell.length_b   1.000
_cell.length_c   1.000
_cell.angle_alpha   90.00
_cell.angle_beta   90.00
_cell.angle_gamma   90.00
#
_symmetry.space_group_name_H-M   'P 1'
#
loop_
_entity.id
_entity.type
_entity.pdbx_description
1 polymer ?
#
loop_
_entity_poly.entity_id
_entity_poly.type
_entity_poly.pdbx_seq_one_letter_code
_entity_poly.pdbx_strand_id
1 'polypeptide(L)'
;MSGTRLEQQLKSFIHSLREQGILDHRFNQMKELENETPGLVMEVITLVLRDGDAGIEELTRNLRERDINYPKVADLAHKLKGIGSRLK
;
A
#
# COMPACT_ATOMS: atom_id res chain seq x y z
N MET A 1 5.47 -6.04 31.57
CA MET A 1 6.64 -5.35 30.94
C MET A 1 6.88 -5.75 29.47
N SER A 2 6.03 -6.56 28.84
CA SER A 2 6.20 -7.01 27.44
C SER A 2 5.60 -6.03 26.40
N GLY A 3 4.54 -5.29 26.77
CA GLY A 3 3.84 -4.36 25.87
C GLY A 3 4.71 -3.21 25.35
N THR A 4 5.50 -2.59 26.24
CA THR A 4 6.43 -1.51 25.89
C THR A 4 7.48 -1.95 24.86
N ARG A 5 7.88 -3.22 24.88
CA ARG A 5 8.86 -3.76 23.91
C ARG A 5 8.26 -3.93 22.52
N LEU A 6 7.01 -4.37 22.42
CA LEU A 6 6.29 -4.52 21.15
C LEU A 6 5.99 -3.17 20.51
N GLU A 7 5.58 -2.18 21.31
CA GLU A 7 5.37 -0.81 20.83
C GLU A 7 6.67 -0.19 20.28
N GLN A 8 7.79 -0.40 20.96
CA GLN A 8 9.09 0.06 20.50
C GLN A 8 9.47 -0.60 19.16
N GLN A 9 9.27 -1.92 19.03
CA GLN A 9 9.54 -2.67 17.80
C GLN A 9 8.68 -2.17 16.63
N LEU A 10 7.39 -1.92 16.87
CA LEU A 10 6.50 -1.39 15.84
C LEU A 10 6.93 0.01 15.38
N LYS A 11 7.30 0.89 16.31
CA LYS A 11 7.83 2.22 15.98
C LYS A 11 9.11 2.15 15.15
N SER A 12 10.06 1.29 15.54
CA SER A 12 11.29 1.07 14.77
C SER A 12 11.01 0.50 13.39
N PHE A 13 10.05 -0.42 13.26
CA PHE A 13 9.68 -0.97 11.96
C PHE A 13 9.07 0.09 11.03
N ILE A 14 8.11 0.88 11.53
CA ILE A 14 7.51 2.00 10.76
C ILE A 14 8.59 3.01 10.33
N HIS A 15 9.54 3.32 11.21
CA HIS A 15 10.68 4.18 10.86
C HIS A 15 11.50 3.61 9.70
N SER A 16 11.84 2.32 9.75
CA SER A 16 12.61 1.67 8.69
C SER A 16 11.88 1.68 7.33
N LEU A 17 10.55 1.59 7.32
CA LEU A 17 9.74 1.67 6.11
C LEU A 17 9.71 3.09 5.52
N ARG A 18 9.78 4.12 6.37
CA ARG A 18 9.89 5.52 5.92
C ARG A 18 11.24 5.81 5.30
N GLU A 19 12.33 5.34 5.92
CA GLU A 19 13.69 5.51 5.39
C GLU A 19 13.87 4.85 4.03
N GLN A 20 13.17 3.74 3.79
CA GLN A 20 13.13 3.05 2.49
C GLN A 20 12.20 3.71 1.46
N GLY A 21 11.46 4.76 1.83
CA GLY A 21 10.48 5.43 0.95
C GLY A 21 9.25 4.58 0.63
N ILE A 22 8.98 3.55 1.43
CA ILE A 22 7.78 2.69 1.31
C ILE A 22 6.56 3.43 1.87
N LEU A 23 6.74 4.12 3.00
CA LEU A 23 5.74 4.98 3.62
C LEU A 23 6.18 6.44 3.55
N ASP A 24 5.22 7.35 3.39
CA ASP A 24 5.52 8.79 3.45
C ASP A 24 4.67 9.56 4.50
N HIS A 25 4.58 10.88 4.35
CA HIS A 25 3.73 11.75 5.17
C HIS A 25 2.24 11.35 5.21
N ARG A 26 1.62 10.77 4.17
CA ARG A 26 0.19 10.43 4.25
C ARG A 26 -0.09 9.29 5.20
N PHE A 27 0.87 8.37 5.40
CA PHE A 27 0.74 7.35 6.43
C PHE A 27 0.62 7.96 7.83
N ASN A 28 1.24 9.13 8.09
CA ASN A 28 1.04 9.85 9.37
C ASN A 28 -0.37 10.42 9.48
N GLN A 29 -0.87 11.04 8.41
CA GLN A 29 -2.25 11.57 8.38
C GLN A 29 -3.27 10.47 8.64
N MET A 30 -3.06 9.29 8.07
CA MET A 30 -3.91 8.12 8.32
C MET A 30 -3.82 7.62 9.77
N LYS A 31 -2.63 7.67 10.38
CA LYS A 31 -2.44 7.35 11.80
C LYS A 31 -3.11 8.37 12.72
N GLU A 32 -3.14 9.64 12.37
CA GLU A 32 -3.84 10.69 13.13
C GLU A 32 -5.36 10.45 13.14
N LEU A 33 -5.92 10.03 11.99
CA LEU A 33 -7.34 9.69 11.84
C LEU A 33 -7.75 8.38 12.55
N GLU A 34 -6.81 7.51 12.91
CA GLU A 34 -7.10 6.22 13.54
C GLU A 34 -7.74 6.36 14.94
N ASN A 35 -7.56 7.51 15.60
CA ASN A 35 -8.28 7.83 16.84
C ASN A 35 -9.79 8.03 16.62
N GLU A 36 -10.17 8.55 15.46
CA GLU A 36 -11.57 8.82 15.07
C GLU A 36 -12.19 7.60 14.38
N THR A 37 -11.39 6.85 13.63
CA THR A 37 -11.80 5.62 12.93
C THR A 37 -10.87 4.47 13.30
N PRO A 38 -11.15 3.75 14.41
CA PRO A 38 -10.35 2.62 14.84
C PRO A 38 -10.24 1.56 13.74
N GLY A 39 -9.01 1.12 13.43
CA GLY A 39 -8.75 0.10 12.42
C GLY A 39 -8.59 0.62 10.99
N LEU A 40 -8.74 1.93 10.76
CA LEU A 40 -8.55 2.56 9.45
C LEU A 40 -7.24 2.15 8.78
N VAL A 41 -6.12 2.19 9.52
CA VAL A 41 -4.80 1.86 8.95
C VAL A 41 -4.75 0.41 8.48
N MET A 42 -5.30 -0.51 9.29
CA MET A 42 -5.35 -1.93 8.93
C MET A 42 -6.25 -2.18 7.72
N GLU A 43 -7.40 -1.50 7.64
CA GLU A 43 -8.31 -1.59 6.51
C GLU A 43 -7.66 -1.10 5.21
N VAL A 44 -7.00 0.06 5.25
CA VAL A 44 -6.32 0.62 4.07
C VAL A 44 -5.16 -0.27 3.62
N ILE A 45 -4.34 -0.78 4.54
CA ILE A 45 -3.26 -1.73 4.19
C ILE A 45 -3.86 -2.98 3.55
N THR A 46 -4.93 -3.54 4.11
CA THR A 46 -5.60 -4.73 3.58
C THR A 46 -6.14 -4.48 2.17
N LEU A 47 -6.75 -3.31 1.94
CA LEU A 47 -7.26 -2.91 0.63
C LEU A 47 -6.13 -2.78 -0.39
N VAL A 48 -5.04 -2.12 -0.01
CA VAL A 48 -3.88 -1.89 -0.91
C VAL A 48 -3.22 -3.20 -1.30
N LEU A 49 -3.05 -4.14 -0.36
CA LEU A 49 -2.49 -5.45 -0.66
C LEU A 49 -3.41 -6.25 -1.59
N ARG A 50 -4.70 -6.35 -1.26
CA ARG A 50 -5.67 -7.12 -2.06
C ARG A 50 -5.81 -6.58 -3.48
N ASP A 51 -6.04 -5.27 -3.61
CA ASP A 51 -6.29 -4.65 -4.91
C ASP A 51 -4.97 -4.53 -5.71
N GLY A 52 -3.84 -4.36 -5.02
CA GLY A 52 -2.51 -4.37 -5.61
C GLY A 52 -2.16 -5.71 -6.23
N ASP A 53 -2.34 -6.81 -5.50
CA ASP A 53 -2.08 -8.17 -5.99
C ASP A 53 -2.93 -8.49 -7.22
N ALA A 54 -4.24 -8.22 -7.14
CA ALA A 54 -5.15 -8.43 -8.27
C ALA A 54 -4.77 -7.59 -9.50
N GLY A 55 -4.38 -6.32 -9.29
CA GLY A 55 -3.94 -5.44 -10.36
C GLY A 55 -2.62 -5.89 -11.01
N ILE A 56 -1.66 -6.37 -10.22
CA ILE A 56 -0.38 -6.91 -10.71
C ILE A 56 -0.61 -8.18 -11.52
N GLU A 57 -1.48 -9.08 -11.05
CA GLU A 57 -1.85 -10.30 -11.77
C GLU A 57 -2.49 -9.96 -13.13
N GLU A 58 -3.46 -9.04 -13.15
CA GLU A 58 -4.11 -8.62 -14.38
C GLU A 58 -3.10 -7.97 -15.35
N LEU A 59 -2.27 -7.05 -14.87
CA LEU A 59 -1.24 -6.41 -15.69
C LEU A 59 -0.29 -7.44 -16.30
N THR A 60 0.17 -8.40 -15.48
CA THR A 60 1.06 -9.48 -15.91
C THR A 60 0.41 -10.35 -16.99
N ARG A 61 -0.88 -10.67 -16.86
CA ARG A 61 -1.62 -11.45 -17.85
C ARG A 61 -1.71 -10.72 -19.19
N ASN A 62 -2.05 -9.43 -19.18
CA ASN A 62 -2.21 -8.65 -20.42
C ASN A 62 -0.86 -8.41 -21.13
N LEU A 63 0.25 -8.32 -20.38
CA LEU A 63 1.61 -8.20 -20.95
C LEU A 63 2.14 -9.52 -21.55
N ARG A 64 1.51 -10.66 -21.26
CA ARG A 64 1.90 -11.97 -21.81
C ARG A 64 1.14 -12.33 -23.09
N GLU A 65 0.17 -11.52 -23.50
CA GLU A 65 -0.56 -11.75 -24.75
C GLU A 65 0.35 -11.52 -25.96
N ARG A 66 0.09 -12.25 -27.05
CA ARG A 66 0.87 -12.12 -28.29
C ARG A 66 0.75 -10.71 -28.90
N ASP A 67 -0.47 -10.17 -28.88
CA ASP A 67 -0.81 -8.83 -29.38
C ASP A 67 -1.23 -7.96 -28.18
N ILE A 68 -0.26 -7.25 -27.59
CA ILE A 68 -0.45 -6.49 -26.36
C ILE A 68 -1.37 -5.28 -26.59
N ASN A 69 -2.45 -5.18 -25.82
CA ASN A 69 -3.28 -3.98 -25.74
C ASN A 69 -2.63 -2.93 -24.82
N TYR A 70 -1.74 -2.11 -25.38
CA TYR A 70 -1.02 -1.06 -24.64
C TYR A 70 -1.93 -0.03 -23.94
N PRO A 71 -3.03 0.47 -24.55
CA PRO A 71 -3.98 1.33 -23.84
C PRO A 71 -4.50 0.70 -22.54
N LYS A 72 -4.93 -0.58 -22.59
CA LYS A 72 -5.40 -1.28 -21.39
C LYS A 72 -4.29 -1.47 -20.35
N VAL A 73 -3.09 -1.81 -20.78
CA VAL A 73 -1.91 -1.93 -19.90
C VAL A 73 -1.60 -0.60 -19.22
N ALA A 74 -1.69 0.53 -19.93
CA ALA A 74 -1.48 1.86 -19.37
C ALA A 74 -2.55 2.21 -18.31
N ASP A 75 -3.82 1.89 -18.58
CA ASP A 75 -4.91 2.08 -17.61
C ASP A 75 -4.70 1.25 -16.33
N LEU A 76 -4.28 -0.01 -16.47
CA LEU A 76 -3.95 -0.88 -15.34
C LEU A 76 -2.77 -0.36 -14.52
N ALA A 77 -1.71 0.12 -15.18
CA ALA A 77 -0.58 0.74 -14.52
C ALA A 77 -0.99 2.03 -13.78
N HIS A 78 -1.88 2.83 -14.36
CA HIS A 78 -2.42 4.03 -13.72
C HIS A 78 -3.23 3.69 -12.47
N LYS A 79 -4.07 2.65 -12.53
CA LYS A 79 -4.82 2.14 -11.36
C LYS A 79 -3.87 1.68 -10.25
N LEU A 80 -2.85 0.89 -10.58
CA LEU A 80 -1.84 0.43 -9.62
C LEU A 80 -1.08 1.60 -8.97
N LYS A 81 -0.73 2.64 -9.74
CA LYS A 81 -0.17 3.87 -9.19
C LYS A 81 -1.12 4.50 -8.16
N GLY A 82 -2.42 4.57 -8.48
CA GLY A 82 -3.45 5.07 -7.57
C GLY A 82 -3.55 4.25 -6.28
N ILE A 83 -3.52 2.92 -6.37
CA ILE A 83 -3.53 2.01 -5.20
C ILE A 83 -2.31 2.26 -4.31
N GLY A 84 -1.10 2.29 -4.88
CA GLY A 84 0.13 2.54 -4.12
C GLY A 84 0.18 3.93 -3.46
N SER A 85 -0.46 4.93 -4.08
CA SER A 85 -0.56 6.29 -3.53
C SER A 85 -1.43 6.39 -2.27
N ARG A 86 -2.09 5.31 -1.84
CA ARG A 86 -2.82 5.29 -0.56
C ARG A 86 -1.90 5.11 0.65
N LEU A 87 -0.69 4.57 0.43
CA LEU A 87 0.36 4.41 1.46
C LEU A 87 1.54 5.38 1.28
N LYS A 88 1.68 5.92 0.06
CA LYS A 88 2.51 7.07 -0.29
C LYS A 88 1.66 8.33 -0.19
#